data_AF-A0A7W1PU94-F1
#
_entry.id   AF-A0A7W1PU94-F1
#
_cell.length_a   1.000
_cell.length_b   1.000
_cell.length_c   1.000
_cell.angle_alpha   90.00
_cell.angle_beta   90.00
_cell.angle_gamma   90.00
#
_symmetry.space_group_name_H-M   'P 1'
#
loop_
_entity.id
_entity.type
_entity.pdbx_description
1 polymer ?
#
loop_
_entity_poly.entity_id
_entity_poly.type
_entity_poly.pdbx_seq_one_letter_code
_entity_poly.pdbx_strand_id
1 'polypeptide(L)'
;MDANAALNFTLRSKQGGGPITSTKGTEEELRMIQNNPYAYVDFNIPWTLNIGYIFRYSKPTSEQLITQTLDFSGDFNLTPKWKFGFRSGYDFTMKELSYTSVDIYRDLHCWEMRFNWVPFGFNRSYNLTINVKSQILQDLKLTRRSNPFDNRQM
;
A
#
# COMPACT_ATOMS: atom_id res chain seq x y z
N MET A 1 10.99 -33.56 -20.23
CA MET A 1 10.91 -33.59 -18.74
C MET A 1 10.76 -32.17 -18.30
N ASP A 2 9.75 -31.89 -17.49
CA ASP A 2 9.44 -30.54 -17.02
C ASP A 2 9.52 -30.53 -15.49
N ALA A 3 10.10 -29.46 -14.94
CA ALA A 3 10.17 -29.24 -13.50
C ALA A 3 9.82 -27.78 -13.19
N ASN A 4 9.04 -27.56 -12.14
CA ASN A 4 8.67 -26.23 -11.68
C ASN A 4 8.89 -26.12 -10.18
N ALA A 5 9.45 -25.01 -9.73
CA ALA A 5 9.59 -24.64 -8.34
C ALA A 5 9.12 -23.19 -8.14
N ALA A 6 8.43 -22.92 -7.05
CA ALA A 6 7.98 -21.58 -6.69
C ALA A 6 8.20 -21.35 -5.20
N LEU A 7 8.74 -20.18 -4.85
CA LEU A 7 8.97 -19.73 -3.49
C LEU A 7 8.26 -18.40 -3.29
N ASN A 8 7.52 -18.24 -2.19
CA ASN A 8 6.83 -17.00 -1.86
C ASN A 8 7.14 -16.61 -0.42
N PHE A 9 7.54 -15.36 -0.23
CA PHE A 9 7.86 -14.77 1.07
C PHE A 9 7.01 -13.53 1.28
N THR A 10 6.40 -13.42 2.46
CA THR A 10 5.68 -12.21 2.88
C THR A 10 6.31 -11.70 4.18
N LEU A 11 6.80 -10.47 4.13
CA LEU A 11 7.34 -9.73 5.25
C LEU A 11 6.36 -8.62 5.63
N ARG A 12 6.16 -8.39 6.92
CA ARG A 12 5.29 -7.34 7.45
C ARG A 12 5.98 -6.66 8.63
N SER A 13 5.80 -5.35 8.76
CA SER A 13 6.20 -4.60 9.95
C SER A 13 5.43 -5.08 11.19
N LYS A 14 6.10 -5.16 12.34
CA LYS A 14 5.44 -5.34 13.63
C LYS A 14 4.81 -4.00 14.03
N GLN A 15 3.50 -3.99 14.29
CA GLN A 15 2.78 -2.78 14.72
C GLN A 15 3.26 -2.41 16.14
N GLY A 16 4.09 -1.38 16.25
CA GLY A 16 4.60 -0.88 17.53
C GLY A 16 3.48 -0.24 18.34
N GLY A 17 2.88 -1.03 19.23
CA GLY A 17 1.87 -0.59 20.20
C GLY A 17 2.36 -0.65 21.64
N GLY A 18 3.68 -0.55 21.86
CA GLY A 18 4.28 -0.48 23.19
C GLY A 18 4.78 0.95 23.49
N PRO A 19 4.80 1.40 24.75
CA PRO A 19 5.42 2.66 25.12
C PRO A 19 6.86 2.72 24.59
N ILE A 20 7.25 3.87 24.02
CA ILE A 20 8.57 4.14 23.44
C ILE A 20 9.63 3.84 24.51
N THR A 21 10.18 2.64 24.49
CA THR A 21 11.31 2.23 25.33
C THR A 21 12.49 2.00 24.38
N SER A 22 13.21 3.09 24.08
CA SER A 22 14.50 2.96 23.42
C SER A 22 15.46 2.28 24.40
N THR A 23 15.79 1.01 24.15
CA THR A 23 16.74 0.25 24.98
C THR A 23 18.21 0.61 24.69
N LYS A 24 18.45 1.65 23.89
CA LYS A 24 19.77 2.02 23.36
C LYS A 24 20.17 3.48 23.61
N GLY A 25 19.33 4.27 24.28
CA GLY A 25 19.60 5.69 24.56
C GLY A 25 19.99 5.94 26.02
N THR A 26 20.95 6.83 26.22
CA THR A 26 21.39 7.37 27.51
C THR A 26 20.28 8.26 28.10
N GLU A 27 20.20 8.40 29.43
CA GLU A 27 19.15 9.19 30.12
C GLU A 27 19.03 10.64 29.58
N GLU A 28 20.14 11.21 29.11
CA GLU A 28 20.19 12.53 28.49
C GLU A 28 19.57 12.56 27.08
N GLU A 29 19.76 11.51 26.29
CA GLU A 29 19.15 11.37 24.97
C GLU A 29 17.63 11.19 25.08
N LEU A 30 17.17 10.46 26.10
CA LEU A 30 15.74 10.32 26.43
C LEU A 30 15.10 11.67 26.81
N ARG A 31 15.81 12.51 27.56
CA ARG A 31 15.36 13.88 27.89
C ARG A 31 15.34 14.80 26.67
N MET A 32 16.29 14.64 25.75
CA MET A 32 16.28 15.37 24.47
C MET A 32 15.12 14.93 23.57
N ILE A 33 14.78 13.63 23.55
CA ILE A 33 13.61 13.09 22.84
C ILE A 33 12.30 13.67 23.41
N GLN A 34 12.16 13.71 24.74
CA GLN A 34 10.96 14.26 25.40
C GLN A 34 10.76 15.76 25.15
N ASN A 35 11.85 16.54 25.13
CA ASN A 35 11.79 17.99 24.92
C ASN A 35 11.61 18.38 23.44
N ASN A 36 11.74 17.44 22.50
CA ASN A 36 11.47 17.69 21.08
C ASN A 36 10.76 16.49 20.42
N PRO A 37 9.44 16.33 20.67
CA PRO A 37 8.66 15.20 20.13
C PRO A 37 8.56 15.20 18.59
N TYR A 38 8.92 16.29 17.91
CA TYR A 38 9.01 16.34 16.45
C TYR A 38 10.37 15.88 15.91
N ALA A 39 11.40 15.78 16.74
CA ALA A 39 12.73 15.31 16.33
C ALA A 39 12.85 13.78 16.27
N TYR A 40 11.88 13.06 16.85
CA TYR A 40 11.78 11.60 16.78
C TYR A 40 10.46 11.20 16.14
N VAL A 41 10.48 11.01 14.83
CA VAL A 41 9.39 10.33 14.13
C VAL A 41 9.47 8.86 14.52
N ASP A 42 8.54 8.40 15.36
CA ASP A 42 8.37 6.97 15.61
C ASP A 42 7.87 6.32 14.31
N PHE A 43 8.81 5.76 13.53
CA PHE A 43 8.56 5.15 12.22
C PHE A 43 7.87 3.77 12.36
N ASN A 44 6.82 3.67 13.17
CA ASN A 44 5.88 2.55 13.19
C ASN A 44 4.97 2.59 11.95
N ILE A 45 5.56 2.78 10.76
CA ILE A 45 4.87 2.76 9.47
C ILE A 45 4.54 1.31 9.15
N PRO A 46 3.25 0.93 9.07
CA PRO A 46 2.90 -0.41 8.68
C PRO A 46 3.29 -0.62 7.22
N TRP A 47 4.16 -1.59 6.96
CA TRP A 47 4.60 -1.98 5.63
C TRP A 47 4.46 -3.48 5.42
N THR A 48 4.15 -3.87 4.18
CA THR A 48 4.15 -5.26 3.71
C THR A 48 5.05 -5.35 2.48
N LEU A 49 5.85 -6.41 2.41
CA LEU A 49 6.65 -6.75 1.24
C LEU A 49 6.41 -8.22 0.91
N ASN A 50 6.08 -8.50 -0.34
CA ASN A 50 5.91 -9.83 -0.89
C ASN A 50 6.97 -10.05 -1.96
N ILE A 51 7.62 -11.20 -1.92
CA ILE A 51 8.64 -11.60 -2.88
C ILE A 51 8.29 -13.02 -3.34
N GLY A 52 8.06 -13.18 -4.64
CA GLY A 52 7.80 -14.45 -5.30
C GLY A 52 8.95 -14.77 -6.24
N TYR A 53 9.44 -16.00 -6.21
CA TYR A 53 10.44 -16.49 -7.15
C TYR A 53 9.94 -17.77 -7.81
N ILE A 54 9.99 -17.84 -9.13
CA ILE A 54 9.55 -18.99 -9.91
C ILE A 54 10.70 -19.46 -10.79
N PHE A 55 10.97 -20.75 -10.72
CA PHE A 55 11.90 -21.46 -11.57
C PHE A 55 11.14 -22.51 -12.38
N ARG A 56 11.27 -22.47 -13.70
CA ARG A 56 10.73 -23.49 -14.61
C ARG A 56 11.86 -24.03 -15.47
N TYR A 57 11.93 -25.35 -15.55
CA TYR A 57 12.80 -26.09 -16.43
C TYR A 57 11.92 -26.92 -17.37
N SER A 58 12.14 -26.79 -18.66
CA SER A 58 11.51 -27.62 -19.67
C SER A 58 12.54 -28.09 -20.68
N LYS A 59 12.44 -29.35 -21.10
CA LYS A 59 13.32 -29.93 -22.13
C LYS A 59 12.48 -30.63 -23.19
N PRO A 60 11.91 -29.88 -24.15
CA PRO A 60 11.26 -30.45 -25.32
C PRO A 60 12.31 -30.87 -26.35
N THR A 61 12.69 -32.15 -26.32
CA THR A 61 13.41 -32.96 -27.33
C THR A 61 14.77 -32.45 -27.87
N SER A 62 14.95 -31.17 -28.16
CA SER A 62 16.13 -30.57 -28.78
C SER A 62 16.67 -29.33 -28.04
N GLU A 63 15.82 -28.57 -27.36
CA GLU A 63 16.25 -27.36 -26.63
C GLU A 63 15.90 -27.43 -25.15
N GLN A 64 16.77 -26.86 -24.32
CA GLN A 64 16.55 -26.72 -22.88
C GLN A 64 16.08 -25.29 -22.60
N LEU A 65 14.87 -25.15 -22.08
CA LEU A 65 14.29 -23.88 -21.69
C LEU A 65 14.31 -23.75 -20.18
N ILE A 66 15.04 -22.75 -19.68
CA ILE A 66 15.08 -22.39 -18.26
C ILE A 66 14.46 -21.00 -18.13
N THR A 67 13.34 -20.91 -17.42
CA THR A 67 12.66 -19.65 -17.12
C THR A 67 12.78 -19.34 -15.64
N GLN A 68 13.28 -18.15 -15.32
CA GLN A 68 13.49 -17.68 -13.96
C GLN A 68 12.86 -16.30 -13.80
N THR A 69 11.85 -16.18 -12.93
CA THR A 69 11.17 -14.91 -12.68
C THR A 69 11.17 -14.58 -11.20
N LEU A 70 11.47 -13.34 -10.87
CA LEU A 70 11.34 -12.77 -9.53
C LEU A 70 10.28 -11.68 -9.57
N ASP A 71 9.21 -11.86 -8.81
CA ASP A 71 8.18 -10.87 -8.58
C ASP A 71 8.36 -10.27 -7.20
N PHE A 72 8.18 -8.96 -7.07
CA PHE A 72 8.17 -8.30 -5.78
C PHE A 72 7.13 -7.21 -5.74
N SER A 73 6.39 -7.13 -4.65
CA SER A 73 5.37 -6.11 -4.44
C SER A 73 5.32 -5.71 -2.99
N GLY A 74 4.93 -4.49 -2.72
CA GLY A 74 4.79 -4.03 -1.35
C GLY A 74 3.88 -2.85 -1.24
N ASP A 75 3.46 -2.59 -0.01
CA ASP A 75 2.72 -1.39 0.34
C ASP A 75 3.17 -0.86 1.69
N PHE A 76 3.16 0.45 1.84
CA PHE A 76 3.46 1.12 3.11
C PHE A 76 2.62 2.38 3.27
N ASN A 77 2.31 2.70 4.53
CA ASN A 77 1.56 3.91 4.87
C ASN A 77 2.49 4.97 5.44
N LEU A 78 2.97 5.91 4.62
CA LEU A 78 3.87 6.99 5.08
C LEU A 78 3.24 7.82 6.21
N THR A 79 1.93 8.05 6.15
CA THR A 79 1.14 8.69 7.20
C THR A 79 -0.26 8.07 7.20
N PRO A 80 -1.14 8.34 8.20
CA PRO A 80 -2.50 7.80 8.20
C PRO A 80 -3.35 8.14 6.97
N LYS A 81 -2.98 9.19 6.22
CA LYS A 81 -3.71 9.65 5.03
C LYS A 81 -2.98 9.35 3.71
N TRP A 82 -1.81 8.72 3.76
CA TRP A 82 -0.99 8.40 2.59
C TRP A 82 -0.69 6.90 2.56
N LYS A 83 -1.05 6.25 1.47
CA LYS A 83 -0.70 4.85 1.21
C LYS A 83 0.01 4.76 -0.14
N PHE A 84 1.11 4.03 -0.15
CA PHE A 84 1.90 3.75 -1.32
C PHE A 84 1.92 2.24 -1.55
N GLY A 85 1.77 1.84 -2.80
CA GLY A 85 1.89 0.47 -3.26
C GLY A 85 2.84 0.44 -4.45
N PHE A 86 3.57 -0.65 -4.59
CA PHE A 86 4.38 -0.90 -5.77
C PHE A 86 4.36 -2.38 -6.10
N ARG A 87 4.53 -2.67 -7.38
CA ARG A 87 4.71 -4.03 -7.88
C ARG A 87 5.72 -3.97 -9.01
N SER A 88 6.60 -4.94 -9.06
CA SER A 88 7.50 -5.14 -10.19
C SER A 88 7.84 -6.62 -10.31
N GLY A 89 8.43 -6.98 -11.44
CA GLY A 89 9.09 -8.27 -11.60
C GLY A 89 10.35 -8.14 -12.43
N TYR A 90 11.14 -9.19 -12.44
CA TYR A 90 12.34 -9.32 -13.25
C TYR A 90 12.41 -10.74 -13.80
N ASP A 91 12.56 -10.85 -15.12
CA ASP A 91 12.79 -12.11 -15.81
C ASP A 91 14.29 -12.27 -16.08
N PHE A 92 14.92 -13.25 -15.43
CA PHE A 92 16.36 -13.50 -15.58
C PHE A 92 16.72 -14.17 -16.91
N THR A 93 15.75 -14.80 -17.57
CA THR A 93 15.94 -15.45 -18.88
C THR A 93 15.99 -14.40 -19.98
N MET A 94 15.06 -13.45 -19.96
CA MET A 94 15.05 -12.31 -20.91
C MET A 94 15.97 -11.16 -20.46
N LYS A 95 16.41 -11.15 -19.19
CA LYS A 95 17.18 -10.07 -18.55
C LYS A 95 16.46 -8.72 -18.60
N GLU A 96 15.15 -8.77 -18.44
CA GLU A 96 14.28 -7.59 -18.54
C GLU A 96 13.46 -7.42 -17.26
N LEU A 97 13.21 -6.15 -16.93
CA LEU A 97 12.21 -5.81 -15.94
C LEU A 97 10.83 -6.11 -16.52
N SER A 98 10.05 -6.87 -15.78
CA SER A 98 8.64 -7.14 -16.08
C SER A 98 7.78 -5.91 -15.78
N TYR A 99 6.46 -6.10 -15.75
CA TYR A 99 5.50 -5.07 -15.42
C TYR A 99 5.81 -4.40 -14.06
N THR A 100 6.19 -3.12 -14.11
CA THR A 100 6.35 -2.26 -12.92
C THR A 100 5.15 -1.33 -12.81
N SER A 101 4.53 -1.28 -11.64
CA SER A 101 3.50 -0.29 -11.32
C SER A 101 3.71 0.32 -9.94
N VAL A 102 3.31 1.58 -9.83
CA VAL A 102 3.28 2.34 -8.58
C VAL A 102 1.87 2.85 -8.36
N ASP A 103 1.36 2.64 -7.17
CA ASP A 103 0.03 3.02 -6.73
C ASP A 103 0.16 3.99 -5.55
N ILE A 104 -0.45 5.16 -5.65
CA ILE A 104 -0.42 6.17 -4.61
C ILE A 104 -1.85 6.54 -4.28
N TYR A 105 -2.18 6.47 -2.98
CA TYR A 105 -3.46 6.88 -2.44
C TYR A 105 -3.27 7.98 -1.41
N ARG A 106 -4.10 9.03 -1.51
CA ARG A 106 -4.13 10.14 -0.57
C ARG A 106 -5.55 10.50 -0.18
N ASP A 107 -5.82 10.51 1.13
CA ASP A 107 -7.07 10.95 1.70
C ASP A 107 -7.02 12.44 2.08
N LEU A 108 -7.73 13.31 1.38
CA LEU A 108 -7.82 14.75 1.63
C LEU A 108 -9.05 15.16 2.46
N HIS A 109 -9.62 14.25 3.27
CA HIS A 109 -10.84 14.44 4.09
C HIS A 109 -12.14 14.41 3.27
N CYS A 110 -12.43 15.45 2.50
CA CYS A 110 -13.63 15.49 1.63
C CYS A 110 -13.34 14.95 0.24
N TRP A 111 -12.08 14.71 -0.09
CA TRP A 111 -11.62 14.30 -1.41
C TRP A 111 -10.69 13.10 -1.24
N GLU A 112 -10.65 12.22 -2.24
CA GLU A 112 -9.65 11.18 -2.34
C GLU A 112 -8.95 11.26 -3.68
N MET A 113 -7.65 10.99 -3.66
CA MET A 113 -6.82 10.93 -4.85
C MET A 113 -6.23 9.54 -4.99
N ARG A 114 -6.31 8.98 -6.19
CA ARG A 114 -5.65 7.74 -6.60
C ARG A 114 -4.79 8.03 -7.81
N PHE A 115 -3.53 7.68 -7.72
CA PHE A 115 -2.59 7.78 -8.83
C PHE A 115 -1.99 6.41 -9.08
N ASN A 116 -2.18 5.89 -10.29
CA ASN A 116 -1.56 4.66 -10.75
C ASN A 116 -0.58 5.02 -11.89
N TRP A 117 0.62 4.47 -11.83
CA TRP A 117 1.68 4.78 -12.79
C TRP A 117 2.45 3.53 -13.20
N VAL A 118 2.55 3.33 -14.51
CA VAL A 118 3.33 2.26 -15.16
C VAL A 118 4.46 2.92 -15.96
N PRO A 119 5.68 2.99 -15.41
CA PRO A 119 6.78 3.75 -16.00
C PRO A 119 7.41 3.10 -17.25
N PHE A 120 7.42 1.77 -17.33
CA PHE A 120 8.17 1.02 -18.35
C PHE A 120 7.31 -0.07 -19.00
N GLY A 121 7.79 -0.62 -20.12
CA GLY A 121 7.12 -1.68 -20.88
C GLY A 121 6.22 -1.18 -22.02
N PHE A 122 5.45 -2.10 -22.60
CA PHE A 122 4.59 -1.81 -23.75
C PHE A 122 3.40 -0.91 -23.37
N ASN A 123 2.86 -1.07 -22.16
CA ASN A 123 1.67 -0.38 -21.67
C ASN A 123 2.02 0.75 -20.67
N ARG A 124 2.94 1.64 -21.05
CA ARG A 124 3.26 2.83 -20.26
C ARG A 124 2.02 3.71 -20.14
N SER A 125 1.62 3.99 -18.91
CA SER A 125 0.42 4.77 -18.63
C SER A 125 0.48 5.42 -17.26
N TYR A 126 -0.30 6.47 -17.08
CA TYR A 126 -0.57 7.05 -15.79
C TYR A 126 -2.06 7.37 -15.72
N ASN A 127 -2.66 7.13 -14.56
CA ASN A 127 -4.05 7.45 -14.30
C ASN A 127 -4.14 8.19 -12.96
N LEU A 128 -4.63 9.42 -13.01
CA LEU A 128 -4.95 10.23 -11.84
C LEU A 128 -6.47 10.33 -11.73
N THR A 129 -7.01 9.88 -10.61
CA THR A 129 -8.43 9.97 -10.30
C THR A 129 -8.62 10.75 -9.01
N ILE A 130 -9.47 11.77 -9.05
CA ILE A 130 -9.80 12.61 -7.90
C ILE A 130 -11.32 12.55 -7.73
N ASN A 131 -11.77 12.07 -6.56
CA ASN A 131 -13.18 11.92 -6.25
C ASN A 131 -13.54 12.71 -4.99
N VAL A 132 -14.76 13.25 -4.93
CA VAL A 132 -15.31 13.80 -3.70
C VAL A 132 -15.86 12.66 -2.84
N LYS A 133 -15.36 12.53 -1.61
CA LYS A 133 -15.94 11.66 -0.58
C LYS A 133 -17.25 12.29 -0.13
N SER A 134 -18.37 11.80 -0.64
CA SER A 134 -19.71 12.31 -0.28
C SER A 134 -20.03 12.09 1.21
N GLN A 135 -19.60 13.01 2.08
CA GLN A 135 -20.09 13.14 3.46
C GLN A 135 -21.35 14.02 3.53
N ILE A 136 -21.54 14.93 2.57
CA ILE A 136 -22.67 15.88 2.51
C ILE A 136 -24.03 15.20 2.26
N LEU A 137 -24.09 14.06 1.57
CA LEU A 137 -25.36 13.35 1.32
C LEU A 137 -25.81 12.42 2.47
N GLN A 138 -25.03 12.29 3.55
CA GLN A 138 -25.45 11.54 4.74
C GLN A 138 -25.99 12.44 5.85
N ASP A 139 -25.49 13.67 5.98
CA ASP A 139 -25.92 14.62 7.02
C ASP A 139 -27.24 15.34 6.70
N LEU A 140 -27.70 15.30 5.43
CA LEU A 140 -28.99 15.85 5.01
C LEU A 140 -30.09 14.79 4.85
N LYS A 141 -30.02 13.71 5.64
CA LYS A 141 -31.20 12.87 5.95
C LYS A 141 -31.71 13.18 7.36
N LEU A 142 -31.75 14.46 7.73
CA LEU A 142 -32.64 14.93 8.79
C LEU A 142 -34.07 14.81 8.26
N THR A 143 -34.69 13.65 8.51
CA THR A 143 -36.06 13.38 8.08
C THR A 143 -37.00 14.19 8.97
N ARG A 144 -37.20 15.48 8.68
CA ARG A 144 -38.20 16.33 9.33
C ARG A 144 -39.58 15.89 8.85
N ARG A 145 -40.16 14.88 9.50
CA ARG A 145 -41.60 14.61 9.40
C ARG A 145 -42.32 15.71 10.18
N SER A 146 -42.78 16.75 9.49
CA SER A 146 -43.87 17.58 10.00
C SER A 146 -45.15 16.79 9.77
N ASN A 147 -45.76 16.27 10.84
CA ASN A 147 -47.08 15.67 10.77
C ASN A 147 -48.10 16.75 11.17
N PRO A 148 -48.95 17.24 10.24
CA PRO A 148 -49.83 18.38 10.48
C PRO A 148 -51.18 17.93 11.10
N PHE A 149 -51.14 17.24 12.24
CA PHE A 149 -52.35 16.82 12.97
C PHE A 149 -52.47 17.44 14.37
N ASP A 150 -51.81 18.59 14.60
CA ASP A 150 -52.05 19.43 15.79
C ASP A 150 -52.88 20.65 15.39
N ASN A 151 -54.16 20.40 15.04
CA ASN A 151 -55.24 21.39 15.10
C ASN A 151 -56.58 20.72 14.76
N ARG A 152 -57.21 20.11 15.78
CA ARG A 152 -58.68 20.06 15.95
C ARG A 152 -58.99 19.41 17.31
N GLN A 153 -58.89 20.23 18.35
CA GLN A 153 -59.89 20.19 19.41
C GLN A 153 -61.11 20.98 18.89
N MET A 154 -62.24 20.30 18.71
CA MET A 154 -63.62 20.74 19.01
C MET A 154 -64.46 19.49 19.20
#